data_AF-A0A2W7MZF2-F1
#
_entry.id   AF-A0A2W7MZF2-F1
#
_cell.length_a   1.000
_cell.length_b   1.000
_cell.length_c   1.000
_cell.angle_alpha   90.00
_cell.angle_beta   90.00
_cell.angle_gamma   90.00
#
_symmetry.space_group_name_H-M   'P 1'
#
loop_
_entity.id
_entity.type
_entity.pdbx_description
1 polymer ?
#
loop_
_entity_poly.entity_id
_entity_poly.type
_entity_poly.pdbx_seq_one_letter_code
_entity_poly.pdbx_strand_id
1 'polypeptide(L)'
;MTQSVRASLKAPAGSLVLWSFLFAFLVSPSSAEILELGPDGDRGYGADFLSDLDPGSVVLADGASWIVANSGVGDGSASDAARCDDPGGSRPVNLYPLRIYRSPGVTLQGGLVAGEVPQNLSWSATYCNSAAVLILDSPNATVRDLRIDAAWDAVRYTERHGSTENHRTEHLWVTRNRDDCIEADAKNQAVIEDVLCESFVGISAADKKISRASNTMRINGALISVLEYVYRVKAQAGPPIKLDDGTSIGLSINDSVIVLNSRRMVDGRGTFDRIRESIRECSGNLLIWPYDTALPNFVDLPDCFTVLAGAKDGGARWQRIRQNWIDCHPEVPRLPGDRLSNLQDCDKQEYGGMY
;
A
#
# COMPACT_ATOMS: atom_id res chain seq x y z
N MET A 1 0.88 -29.34 -4.53
CA MET A 1 0.18 -29.87 -5.72
C MET A 1 -0.53 -28.70 -6.37
N THR A 2 0.04 -28.16 -7.44
CA THR A 2 -0.50 -27.00 -8.17
C THR A 2 -1.21 -27.50 -9.43
N GLN A 3 -2.53 -27.37 -9.48
CA GLN A 3 -3.28 -27.66 -10.71
C GLN A 3 -3.26 -26.41 -11.59
N SER A 4 -2.51 -26.48 -12.68
CA SER A 4 -2.61 -25.57 -13.81
C SER A 4 -3.68 -26.11 -14.76
N VAL A 5 -4.74 -25.35 -14.99
CA VAL A 5 -5.73 -25.66 -16.02
C VAL A 5 -5.43 -24.81 -17.25
N ARG A 6 -4.81 -25.41 -18.27
CA ARG A 6 -4.75 -24.89 -19.64
C ARG A 6 -5.42 -25.89 -20.58
N ALA A 7 -6.49 -25.47 -21.25
CA ALA A 7 -7.06 -26.22 -22.36
C ALA A 7 -6.09 -26.24 -23.56
N SER A 8 -5.70 -27.43 -24.00
CA SER A 8 -4.85 -27.65 -25.17
C SER A 8 -5.69 -28.25 -26.29
N LEU A 9 -5.92 -27.50 -27.36
CA LEU A 9 -6.49 -28.00 -28.61
C LEU A 9 -5.35 -28.23 -29.61
N LYS A 10 -5.06 -29.51 -29.88
CA LYS A 10 -4.23 -29.92 -31.01
C LYS A 10 -5.10 -29.95 -32.28
N ALA A 11 -4.72 -29.19 -33.31
CA ALA A 11 -5.25 -29.36 -34.67
C ALA A 11 -4.28 -30.21 -35.52
N PRO A 12 -4.77 -31.11 -36.39
CA PRO A 12 -3.92 -31.85 -37.30
C PRO A 12 -3.66 -31.06 -38.59
N ALA A 13 -2.49 -31.31 -39.19
CA ALA A 13 -2.04 -30.72 -40.43
C ALA A 13 -2.80 -31.29 -41.65
N GLY A 14 -3.22 -30.42 -42.57
CA GLY A 14 -3.75 -30.85 -43.87
C GLY A 14 -4.30 -29.72 -44.73
N SER A 15 -3.54 -29.37 -45.78
CA SER A 15 -3.94 -28.78 -47.07
C SER A 15 -4.52 -27.35 -47.14
N LEU A 16 -3.75 -26.50 -47.84
CA LEU A 16 -4.13 -25.19 -48.35
C LEU A 16 -5.35 -25.26 -49.27
N VAL A 17 -6.38 -24.48 -48.95
CA VAL A 17 -7.29 -23.89 -49.93
C VAL A 17 -7.50 -22.43 -49.53
N LEU A 18 -7.10 -21.50 -50.41
CA LEU A 18 -7.35 -20.07 -50.27
C LEU A 18 -8.86 -19.82 -50.32
N TRP A 19 -9.47 -19.55 -49.15
CA TRP A 19 -10.74 -18.85 -49.06
C TRP A 19 -10.51 -17.58 -48.25
N SER A 20 -10.69 -16.44 -48.89
CA SER A 20 -10.74 -15.13 -48.23
C SER A 20 -12.01 -15.05 -47.38
N PHE A 21 -11.94 -15.61 -46.16
CA PHE A 21 -12.92 -15.32 -45.12
C PHE A 21 -12.51 -14.05 -44.40
N LEU A 22 -13.30 -13.01 -44.58
CA LEU A 22 -13.38 -11.87 -43.70
C LEU A 22 -13.81 -12.40 -42.31
N PHE A 23 -12.86 -12.84 -41.49
CA PHE A 23 -13.11 -13.05 -40.06
C PHE A 23 -13.23 -11.65 -39.45
N ALA A 24 -14.45 -11.12 -39.44
CA ALA A 24 -14.83 -10.20 -38.39
C ALA A 24 -14.62 -10.97 -37.08
N PHE A 25 -13.50 -10.72 -36.41
CA PHE A 25 -13.38 -11.00 -34.99
C PHE A 25 -14.49 -10.18 -34.35
N LEU A 26 -15.62 -10.83 -34.08
CA LEU A 26 -16.53 -10.43 -33.02
C LEU A 26 -15.70 -10.51 -31.75
N VAL A 27 -15.00 -9.41 -31.45
CA VAL A 27 -14.49 -9.16 -30.10
C VAL A 27 -15.76 -9.07 -29.28
N SER A 28 -16.13 -10.18 -28.64
CA SER A 28 -17.10 -10.13 -27.56
C SER A 28 -16.65 -9.00 -26.64
N PRO A 29 -17.52 -8.04 -26.30
CA PRO A 29 -17.16 -7.08 -25.27
C PRO A 29 -16.77 -7.91 -24.05
N SER A 30 -15.50 -7.85 -23.65
CA SER A 30 -15.02 -8.52 -22.44
C SER A 30 -15.87 -7.97 -21.31
N SER A 31 -16.83 -8.75 -20.85
CA SER A 31 -17.64 -8.37 -19.71
C SER A 31 -16.70 -8.44 -18.52
N ALA A 32 -16.45 -7.31 -17.87
CA ALA A 32 -15.77 -7.28 -16.58
C ALA A 32 -16.28 -8.43 -15.71
N GLU A 33 -15.36 -9.27 -15.24
CA GLU A 33 -15.72 -10.44 -14.43
C GLU A 33 -15.76 -10.05 -12.94
N ILE A 34 -16.60 -10.74 -12.16
CA ILE A 34 -16.59 -10.63 -10.70
C ILE A 34 -15.98 -11.91 -10.16
N LEU A 35 -14.83 -11.79 -9.50
CA LEU A 35 -14.15 -12.88 -8.82
C LEU A 35 -14.35 -12.74 -7.31
N GLU A 36 -15.08 -13.68 -6.72
CA GLU A 36 -15.29 -13.73 -5.28
C GLU A 36 -14.20 -14.59 -4.61
N LEU A 37 -13.35 -13.96 -3.81
CA LEU A 37 -12.39 -14.66 -2.93
C LEU A 37 -12.96 -14.89 -1.54
N GLY A 38 -13.92 -14.06 -1.13
CA GLY A 38 -14.59 -14.07 0.18
C GLY A 38 -15.24 -15.38 0.63
N PRO A 39 -15.97 -16.12 -0.24
CA PRO A 39 -16.64 -17.37 0.14
C PRO A 39 -15.69 -18.48 0.60
N ASP A 40 -14.42 -18.41 0.21
CA ASP A 40 -13.41 -19.42 0.56
C ASP A 40 -12.75 -19.18 1.94
N GLY A 41 -13.08 -18.08 2.63
CA GLY A 41 -12.67 -17.82 4.01
C GLY A 41 -11.16 -17.57 4.22
N ASP A 42 -10.64 -18.10 5.33
CA ASP A 42 -9.26 -17.89 5.77
C ASP A 42 -8.25 -18.67 4.92
N ARG A 43 -7.40 -17.93 4.19
CA ARG A 43 -6.34 -18.47 3.35
C ARG A 43 -5.08 -18.80 4.16
N GLY A 44 -4.95 -18.33 5.40
CA GLY A 44 -3.74 -18.49 6.21
C GLY A 44 -2.50 -18.06 5.44
N TYR A 45 -1.48 -18.92 5.36
CA TYR A 45 -0.26 -18.68 4.58
C TYR A 45 -0.40 -18.98 3.07
N GLY A 46 -1.61 -19.28 2.59
CA GLY A 46 -1.91 -19.40 1.16
C GLY A 46 -1.73 -18.07 0.42
N ALA A 47 -1.51 -18.15 -0.88
CA ALA A 47 -1.35 -16.97 -1.72
C ALA A 47 -2.21 -17.07 -2.98
N ASP A 48 -2.85 -15.96 -3.32
CA ASP A 48 -3.63 -15.79 -4.54
C ASP A 48 -2.80 -15.04 -5.58
N PHE A 49 -2.71 -15.63 -6.77
CA PHE A 49 -2.07 -15.03 -7.92
C PHE A 49 -3.10 -14.92 -9.04
N LEU A 50 -3.62 -13.72 -9.21
CA LEU A 50 -4.63 -13.39 -10.20
C LEU A 50 -3.93 -12.70 -11.37
N SER A 51 -4.18 -13.16 -12.59
CA SER A 51 -3.54 -12.57 -13.75
C SER A 51 -4.40 -12.62 -14.99
N ASP A 52 -4.18 -11.65 -15.88
CA ASP A 52 -4.87 -11.59 -17.18
C ASP A 52 -6.39 -11.57 -17.03
N LEU A 53 -6.89 -10.90 -15.98
CA LEU A 53 -8.33 -10.70 -15.79
C LEU A 53 -8.86 -9.77 -16.87
N ASP A 54 -10.15 -9.92 -17.19
CA ASP A 54 -10.80 -9.04 -18.15
C ASP A 54 -10.71 -7.56 -17.69
N PRO A 55 -10.55 -6.60 -18.62
CA PRO A 55 -10.48 -5.19 -18.24
C PRO A 55 -11.70 -4.74 -17.43
N GLY A 56 -11.45 -4.12 -16.28
CA GLY A 56 -12.51 -3.65 -15.37
C GLY A 56 -13.05 -4.72 -14.41
N SER A 57 -12.46 -5.92 -14.38
CA SER A 57 -12.87 -6.98 -13.43
C SER A 57 -12.81 -6.53 -11.97
N VAL A 58 -13.68 -7.09 -11.14
CA VAL A 58 -13.76 -6.82 -9.70
C VAL A 58 -13.38 -8.08 -8.92
N VAL A 59 -12.41 -7.96 -8.04
CA VAL A 59 -12.00 -9.00 -7.09
C VAL A 59 -12.63 -8.64 -5.73
N LEU A 60 -13.68 -9.36 -5.35
CA LEU A 60 -14.37 -9.22 -4.07
C LEU A 60 -13.72 -10.13 -3.03
N ALA A 61 -12.95 -9.53 -2.13
CA ALA A 61 -12.24 -10.19 -1.04
C ALA A 61 -12.92 -10.00 0.32
N ASP A 62 -14.16 -9.52 0.36
CA ASP A 62 -14.96 -9.41 1.58
C ASP A 62 -15.07 -10.77 2.30
N GLY A 63 -14.50 -10.86 3.51
CA GLY A 63 -14.45 -12.10 4.30
C GLY A 63 -13.25 -13.02 4.02
N ALA A 64 -12.41 -12.71 3.02
CA ALA A 64 -11.15 -13.39 2.82
C ALA A 64 -10.07 -12.84 3.77
N SER A 65 -9.23 -13.73 4.30
CA SER A 65 -8.07 -13.34 5.11
C SER A 65 -6.80 -14.05 4.69
N TRP A 66 -5.67 -13.36 4.82
CA TRP A 66 -4.34 -13.91 4.56
C TRP A 66 -3.39 -13.61 5.73
N ILE A 67 -2.35 -14.44 5.84
CA ILE A 67 -1.19 -14.19 6.70
C ILE A 67 -0.01 -13.80 5.82
N VAL A 68 0.57 -12.63 6.05
CA VAL A 68 1.87 -12.23 5.48
C VAL A 68 2.97 -12.56 6.47
N ALA A 69 3.97 -13.31 6.02
CA ALA A 69 5.09 -13.73 6.85
C ALA A 69 6.37 -13.76 6.03
N ASN A 70 7.42 -13.14 6.55
CA ASN A 70 8.65 -12.86 5.82
C ASN A 70 9.84 -13.73 6.23
N SER A 71 9.65 -14.68 7.16
CA SER A 71 10.72 -15.52 7.68
C SER A 71 10.22 -16.89 8.11
N GLY A 72 10.90 -17.94 7.63
CA GLY A 72 10.67 -19.31 8.11
C GLY A 72 11.37 -19.62 9.45
N VAL A 73 12.19 -18.71 9.95
CA VAL A 73 13.00 -18.87 11.16
C VAL A 73 12.15 -18.53 12.40
N GLY A 74 12.27 -19.32 13.46
CA GLY A 74 11.43 -19.20 14.67
C GLY A 74 11.56 -17.87 15.43
N ASP A 75 12.66 -17.14 15.27
CA ASP A 75 12.84 -15.79 15.82
C ASP A 75 12.52 -14.68 14.81
N GLY A 76 12.26 -15.03 13.55
CA GLY A 76 11.95 -14.10 12.46
C GLY A 76 13.18 -13.48 11.78
N SER A 77 14.40 -13.87 12.15
CA SER A 77 15.65 -13.35 11.58
C SER A 77 15.99 -13.95 10.21
N ALA A 78 15.13 -13.73 9.22
CA ALA A 78 15.48 -14.01 7.82
C ALA A 78 15.69 -12.71 7.06
N SER A 79 16.76 -12.64 6.27
CA SER A 79 17.00 -11.52 5.35
C SER A 79 17.15 -12.04 3.93
N ASP A 80 16.97 -11.18 2.92
CA ASP A 80 17.23 -11.51 1.51
C ASP A 80 18.64 -12.12 1.31
N ALA A 81 19.63 -11.69 2.11
CA ALA A 81 20.98 -12.24 2.10
C ALA A 81 21.08 -13.67 2.66
N ALA A 82 20.15 -14.08 3.53
CA ALA A 82 20.08 -15.39 4.18
C ALA A 82 19.00 -16.32 3.59
N ARG A 83 18.28 -15.88 2.55
CA ARG A 83 17.06 -16.48 1.99
C ARG A 83 15.88 -16.41 2.97
N CYS A 84 14.84 -15.68 2.57
CA CYS A 84 13.61 -15.49 3.36
C CYS A 84 12.88 -16.80 3.68
N ASP A 85 13.09 -17.80 2.82
CA ASP A 85 12.60 -19.16 2.87
C ASP A 85 13.68 -20.17 3.32
N ASP A 86 14.66 -19.75 4.15
CA ASP A 86 15.76 -20.60 4.62
C ASP A 86 15.26 -22.03 4.90
N PRO A 87 15.77 -23.06 4.19
CA PRO A 87 15.31 -24.44 4.33
C PRO A 87 15.55 -25.05 5.73
N GLY A 88 16.31 -24.37 6.61
CA GLY A 88 16.41 -24.70 8.04
C GLY A 88 15.24 -24.20 8.91
N GLY A 89 14.39 -23.32 8.38
CA GLY A 89 13.20 -22.78 9.04
C GLY A 89 12.05 -23.79 9.08
N SER A 90 11.27 -23.75 10.17
CA SER A 90 10.10 -24.63 10.36
C SER A 90 8.77 -23.90 10.21
N ARG A 91 8.78 -22.58 10.01
CA ARG A 91 7.57 -21.77 9.86
C ARG A 91 7.21 -21.52 8.40
N PRO A 92 5.92 -21.44 8.05
CA PRO A 92 5.49 -21.04 6.72
C PRO A 92 5.92 -19.60 6.40
N VAL A 93 6.21 -19.34 5.12
CA VAL A 93 6.55 -18.02 4.58
C VAL A 93 5.54 -17.66 3.51
N ASN A 94 5.05 -16.43 3.56
CA ASN A 94 4.15 -15.87 2.56
C ASN A 94 4.51 -14.41 2.31
N LEU A 95 5.42 -14.20 1.34
CA LEU A 95 5.94 -12.86 1.01
C LEU A 95 4.95 -12.01 0.21
N TYR A 96 4.01 -12.65 -0.48
CA TYR A 96 3.05 -11.98 -1.36
C TYR A 96 1.70 -12.71 -1.33
N PRO A 97 0.91 -12.51 -0.27
CA PRO A 97 -0.35 -13.22 -0.11
C PRO A 97 -1.34 -12.93 -1.24
N LEU A 98 -1.36 -11.70 -1.76
CA LEU A 98 -2.22 -11.34 -2.88
C LEU A 98 -1.43 -10.61 -3.97
N ARG A 99 -1.51 -11.15 -5.18
CA ARG A 99 -0.86 -10.60 -6.38
C ARG A 99 -1.86 -10.49 -7.51
N ILE A 100 -1.95 -9.31 -8.11
CA ILE A 100 -2.75 -9.06 -9.30
C ILE A 100 -1.85 -8.57 -10.43
N TYR A 101 -1.94 -9.20 -11.59
CA TYR A 101 -0.99 -9.01 -12.68
C TYR A 101 -1.63 -8.89 -14.05
N ARG A 102 -1.27 -7.87 -14.84
CA ARG A 102 -1.81 -7.63 -16.19
C ARG A 102 -3.35 -7.62 -16.22
N SER A 103 -3.95 -6.91 -15.28
CA SER A 103 -5.40 -6.80 -15.14
C SER A 103 -5.82 -5.33 -15.19
N PRO A 104 -5.87 -4.69 -16.37
CA PRO A 104 -6.20 -3.27 -16.49
C PRO A 104 -7.57 -2.94 -15.90
N GLY A 105 -7.67 -1.85 -15.16
CA GLY A 105 -8.93 -1.40 -14.56
C GLY A 105 -9.47 -2.30 -13.46
N VAL A 106 -8.69 -3.28 -12.98
CA VAL A 106 -9.12 -4.19 -11.91
C VAL A 106 -9.44 -3.41 -10.63
N THR A 107 -10.51 -3.79 -9.94
CA THR A 107 -10.80 -3.31 -8.59
C THR A 107 -10.64 -4.45 -7.60
N LEU A 108 -9.72 -4.33 -6.65
CA LEU A 108 -9.66 -5.17 -5.46
C LEU A 108 -10.45 -4.48 -4.34
N GLN A 109 -11.47 -5.16 -3.82
CA GLN A 109 -12.32 -4.65 -2.75
C GLN A 109 -12.37 -5.61 -1.57
N GLY A 110 -12.16 -5.09 -0.36
CA GLY A 110 -12.29 -5.86 0.87
C GLY A 110 -11.08 -6.74 1.15
N GLY A 111 -11.09 -7.39 2.31
CA GLY A 111 -10.08 -8.36 2.72
C GLY A 111 -9.21 -7.94 3.89
N LEU A 112 -8.62 -8.94 4.54
CA LEU A 112 -7.79 -8.77 5.72
C LEU A 112 -6.43 -9.46 5.53
N VAL A 113 -5.34 -8.73 5.74
CA VAL A 113 -4.00 -9.30 5.77
C VAL A 113 -3.40 -9.11 7.16
N ALA A 114 -3.23 -10.21 7.89
CA ALA A 114 -2.60 -10.25 9.22
C ALA A 114 -1.11 -10.54 9.06
N GLY A 115 -0.25 -9.75 9.70
CA GLY A 115 1.19 -9.88 9.55
C GLY A 115 1.88 -10.54 10.72
N GLU A 116 2.89 -11.34 10.40
CA GLU A 116 3.84 -11.91 11.34
C GLU A 116 5.25 -11.33 11.14
N VAL A 117 5.39 -10.22 10.40
CA VAL A 117 6.68 -9.56 10.26
C VAL A 117 7.15 -9.13 11.66
N PRO A 118 8.36 -9.55 12.10
CA PRO A 118 8.85 -9.21 13.44
C PRO A 118 8.81 -7.70 13.64
N GLN A 119 8.51 -7.19 14.83
CA GLN A 119 8.37 -5.74 15.06
C GLN A 119 9.54 -5.11 15.83
N ASN A 120 10.37 -5.94 16.46
CA ASN A 120 11.44 -5.54 17.37
C ASN A 120 12.85 -5.85 16.85
N LEU A 121 12.97 -6.58 15.74
CA LEU A 121 14.26 -6.93 15.14
C LEU A 121 14.76 -5.85 14.19
N SER A 122 16.07 -5.83 13.92
CA SER A 122 16.61 -4.87 12.98
C SER A 122 16.16 -5.15 11.54
N TRP A 123 16.00 -4.09 10.75
CA TRP A 123 15.75 -4.17 9.31
C TRP A 123 16.74 -5.11 8.63
N SER A 124 18.05 -4.98 8.90
CA SER A 124 19.07 -5.84 8.26
C SER A 124 18.97 -7.31 8.66
N ALA A 125 18.37 -7.63 9.80
CA ALA A 125 18.18 -9.02 10.24
C ALA A 125 16.89 -9.65 9.70
N THR A 126 15.95 -8.83 9.21
CA THR A 126 14.58 -9.28 8.90
C THR A 126 14.10 -8.88 7.50
N TYR A 127 14.87 -8.07 6.77
CA TYR A 127 14.43 -7.53 5.49
C TYR A 127 14.33 -8.63 4.46
N CYS A 128 13.10 -8.82 4.00
CA CYS A 128 12.73 -9.79 3.00
C CYS A 128 11.74 -9.12 2.07
N ASN A 129 12.09 -9.04 0.80
CA ASN A 129 11.29 -8.30 -0.17
C ASN A 129 9.88 -8.91 -0.25
N SER A 130 8.88 -8.21 0.31
CA SER A 130 7.52 -8.71 0.49
C SER A 130 6.52 -7.55 0.53
N ALA A 131 5.30 -7.83 0.09
CA ALA A 131 4.18 -6.90 0.18
C ALA A 131 2.89 -7.67 0.48
N ALA A 132 1.99 -7.10 1.28
CA ALA A 132 0.69 -7.71 1.55
C ALA A 132 -0.16 -7.80 0.27
N VAL A 133 -0.17 -6.74 -0.53
CA VAL A 133 -0.79 -6.68 -1.86
C VAL A 133 0.21 -6.17 -2.88
N LEU A 134 0.35 -6.90 -3.99
CA LEU A 134 1.17 -6.49 -5.13
C LEU A 134 0.30 -6.34 -6.38
N ILE A 135 0.27 -5.14 -6.94
CA ILE A 135 -0.33 -4.82 -8.23
C ILE A 135 0.80 -4.58 -9.24
N LEU A 136 0.85 -5.41 -10.28
CA LEU A 136 1.92 -5.40 -11.28
C LEU A 136 1.34 -5.26 -12.69
N ASP A 137 1.92 -4.37 -13.50
CA ASP A 137 1.55 -4.13 -14.91
C ASP A 137 0.02 -4.00 -15.13
N SER A 138 -0.70 -3.35 -14.21
CA SER A 138 -2.16 -3.26 -14.20
C SER A 138 -2.61 -1.79 -14.10
N PRO A 139 -2.72 -1.08 -15.24
CA PRO A 139 -3.04 0.35 -15.23
C PRO A 139 -4.50 0.57 -14.84
N ASN A 140 -4.79 1.71 -14.21
CA ASN A 140 -6.11 2.07 -13.68
C ASN A 140 -6.64 1.11 -12.59
N ALA A 141 -5.76 0.34 -11.94
CA ALA A 141 -6.17 -0.54 -10.85
C ALA A 141 -6.64 0.26 -9.63
N THR A 142 -7.67 -0.23 -8.94
CA THR A 142 -8.17 0.31 -7.68
C THR A 142 -7.99 -0.72 -6.57
N VAL A 143 -7.48 -0.29 -5.41
CA VAL A 143 -7.39 -1.09 -4.19
C VAL A 143 -8.19 -0.39 -3.09
N ARG A 144 -9.21 -1.06 -2.54
CA ARG A 144 -10.12 -0.45 -1.55
C ARG A 144 -10.60 -1.36 -0.45
N ASP A 145 -11.01 -0.74 0.66
CA ASP A 145 -11.69 -1.37 1.81
C ASP A 145 -10.85 -2.47 2.49
N LEU A 146 -9.52 -2.30 2.53
CA LEU A 146 -8.58 -3.31 3.04
C LEU A 146 -8.10 -3.02 4.46
N ARG A 147 -7.94 -4.09 5.24
CA ARG A 147 -7.25 -4.07 6.53
C ARG A 147 -5.91 -4.81 6.41
N ILE A 148 -4.79 -4.12 6.62
CA ILE A 148 -3.45 -4.72 6.56
C ILE A 148 -2.70 -4.41 7.85
N ASP A 149 -2.10 -5.42 8.46
CA ASP A 149 -1.32 -5.23 9.67
C ASP A 149 0.04 -5.94 9.59
N ALA A 150 1.06 -5.34 10.21
CA ALA A 150 2.36 -5.95 10.44
C ALA A 150 3.00 -6.58 9.17
N ALA A 151 2.85 -5.91 8.03
CA ALA A 151 3.49 -6.26 6.76
C ALA A 151 4.84 -5.52 6.59
N TRP A 152 5.57 -5.83 5.52
CA TRP A 152 6.70 -5.03 5.04
C TRP A 152 6.19 -3.82 4.29
N ASP A 153 5.79 -4.01 3.04
CA ASP A 153 4.98 -3.04 2.30
C ASP A 153 3.52 -3.46 2.35
N ALA A 154 2.60 -2.51 2.51
CA ALA A 154 1.18 -2.86 2.58
C ALA A 154 0.62 -3.05 1.17
N VAL A 155 0.68 -2.01 0.33
CA VAL A 155 0.28 -2.08 -1.09
C VAL A 155 1.44 -1.62 -1.96
N ARG A 156 1.90 -2.49 -2.85
CA ARG A 156 2.94 -2.17 -3.83
C ARG A 156 2.37 -2.12 -5.24
N TYR A 157 2.59 -1.00 -5.91
CA TYR A 157 2.39 -0.81 -7.34
C TYR A 157 3.75 -0.84 -8.04
N THR A 158 3.92 -1.76 -8.99
CA THR A 158 5.18 -1.89 -9.71
C THR A 158 4.98 -2.21 -11.19
N GLU A 159 6.05 -2.11 -11.95
CA GLU A 159 6.07 -2.31 -13.40
C GLU A 159 7.24 -3.22 -13.77
N ARG A 160 7.00 -4.14 -14.70
CA ARG A 160 8.04 -5.01 -15.26
C ARG A 160 8.08 -4.92 -16.78
N HIS A 161 6.94 -5.13 -17.42
CA HIS A 161 6.82 -5.13 -18.89
C HIS A 161 5.65 -4.29 -19.40
N GLY A 162 4.80 -3.80 -18.49
CA GLY A 162 3.63 -2.98 -18.79
C GLY A 162 3.63 -1.70 -17.97
N SER A 163 2.44 -1.23 -17.64
CA SER A 163 2.23 0.00 -16.90
C SER A 163 1.28 -0.23 -15.72
N THR A 164 1.51 0.48 -14.63
CA THR A 164 0.60 0.55 -13.46
C THR A 164 0.19 2.01 -13.20
N GLU A 165 0.05 2.78 -14.29
CA GLU A 165 -0.37 4.18 -14.29
C GLU A 165 -1.82 4.37 -13.84
N ASN A 166 -2.11 5.55 -13.29
CA ASN A 166 -3.44 5.99 -12.83
C ASN A 166 -4.08 5.06 -11.79
N HIS A 167 -3.28 4.44 -10.93
CA HIS A 167 -3.82 3.59 -9.88
C HIS A 167 -4.50 4.42 -8.78
N ARG A 168 -5.41 3.77 -8.05
CA ARG A 168 -6.19 4.36 -6.97
C ARG A 168 -6.12 3.49 -5.72
N THR A 169 -5.90 4.10 -4.56
CA THR A 169 -6.00 3.43 -3.26
C THR A 169 -6.96 4.23 -2.38
N GLU A 170 -7.98 3.57 -1.82
CA GLU A 170 -8.97 4.22 -0.97
C GLU A 170 -9.43 3.35 0.21
N HIS A 171 -9.83 3.97 1.33
CA HIS A 171 -10.33 3.26 2.53
C HIS A 171 -9.40 2.14 3.02
N LEU A 172 -8.09 2.40 2.99
CA LEU A 172 -7.06 1.45 3.39
C LEU A 172 -6.67 1.68 4.85
N TRP A 173 -6.78 0.64 5.69
CA TRP A 173 -6.29 0.68 7.07
C TRP A 173 -5.05 -0.18 7.28
N VAL A 174 -3.91 0.48 7.41
CA VAL A 174 -2.60 -0.14 7.65
C VAL A 174 -2.10 0.15 9.06
N THR A 175 -1.66 -0.89 9.78
CA THR A 175 -0.99 -0.73 11.08
C THR A 175 0.30 -1.52 11.19
N ARG A 176 1.25 -1.04 12.00
CA ARG A 176 2.49 -1.74 12.35
C ARG A 176 3.33 -2.14 11.12
N ASN A 177 3.22 -1.38 10.03
CA ASN A 177 3.87 -1.71 8.77
C ASN A 177 5.34 -1.27 8.78
N ARG A 178 6.23 -2.19 8.41
CA ARG A 178 7.68 -2.08 8.64
C ARG A 178 8.42 -1.23 7.63
N ASP A 179 7.85 -0.99 6.47
CA ASP A 179 8.43 -0.16 5.41
C ASP A 179 7.33 0.73 4.82
N ASP A 180 6.99 0.61 3.54
CA ASP A 180 6.10 1.56 2.86
C ASP A 180 4.61 1.18 3.05
N CYS A 181 3.75 2.11 3.48
CA CYS A 181 2.29 1.86 3.47
C CYS A 181 1.82 1.67 2.02
N ILE A 182 2.23 2.58 1.14
CA ILE A 182 1.98 2.50 -0.29
C ILE A 182 3.30 2.71 -1.03
N GLU A 183 3.76 1.68 -1.73
CA GLU A 183 4.94 1.75 -2.59
C GLU A 183 4.53 1.97 -4.05
N ALA A 184 4.98 3.09 -4.63
CA ALA A 184 4.75 3.46 -6.02
C ALA A 184 6.05 3.97 -6.67
N ASP A 185 7.14 3.21 -6.50
CA ASP A 185 8.49 3.59 -6.91
C ASP A 185 8.64 3.87 -8.42
N ALA A 186 7.75 3.33 -9.24
CA ALA A 186 7.67 3.62 -10.68
C ALA A 186 7.13 5.03 -11.01
N LYS A 187 6.75 5.83 -10.00
CA LYS A 187 6.33 7.25 -10.11
C LYS A 187 5.09 7.45 -10.98
N ASN A 188 4.20 6.47 -10.93
CA ASN A 188 2.92 6.52 -11.61
C ASN A 188 2.09 7.72 -11.12
N GLN A 189 1.32 8.30 -12.02
CA GLN A 189 0.16 9.10 -11.66
C GLN A 189 -0.76 8.23 -10.81
N ALA A 190 -1.22 8.78 -9.70
CA ALA A 190 -1.94 8.02 -8.69
C ALA A 190 -2.93 8.91 -7.92
N VAL A 191 -3.92 8.26 -7.34
CA VAL A 191 -4.88 8.87 -6.42
C VAL A 191 -4.94 8.04 -5.14
N ILE A 192 -4.55 8.64 -4.02
CA ILE A 192 -4.54 8.02 -2.69
C ILE A 192 -5.52 8.83 -1.85
N GLU A 193 -6.64 8.23 -1.47
CA GLU A 193 -7.74 8.95 -0.84
C GLU A 193 -8.20 8.24 0.42
N ASP A 194 -8.39 9.00 1.49
CA ASP A 194 -9.03 8.51 2.71
C ASP A 194 -8.42 7.20 3.25
N VAL A 195 -7.11 7.22 3.49
CA VAL A 195 -6.34 6.08 4.00
C VAL A 195 -5.85 6.35 5.41
N LEU A 196 -5.82 5.31 6.25
CA LEU A 196 -5.18 5.32 7.56
C LEU A 196 -3.91 4.47 7.53
N CYS A 197 -2.76 5.12 7.34
CA CYS A 197 -1.45 4.50 7.22
C CYS A 197 -0.61 4.69 8.50
N GLU A 198 -0.33 3.62 9.24
CA GLU A 198 0.63 3.64 10.36
C GLU A 198 1.84 2.74 10.03
N SER A 199 2.92 3.34 9.54
CA SER A 199 4.06 2.66 8.89
C SER A 199 5.41 3.34 9.10
N PHE A 200 6.53 2.66 8.81
CA PHE A 200 7.88 3.28 8.85
C PHE A 200 8.04 4.40 7.82
N VAL A 201 7.49 4.21 6.62
CA VAL A 201 7.35 5.22 5.56
C VAL A 201 5.88 5.24 5.13
N GLY A 202 5.29 6.42 4.99
CA GLY A 202 3.91 6.54 4.51
C GLY A 202 3.80 6.10 3.05
N ILE A 203 4.25 6.96 2.14
CA ILE A 203 4.16 6.71 0.69
C ILE A 203 5.56 6.79 0.08
N SER A 204 5.90 5.91 -0.85
CA SER A 204 7.17 5.98 -1.59
C SER A 204 6.97 6.12 -3.10
N ALA A 205 7.84 6.92 -3.71
CA ALA A 205 7.94 7.12 -5.15
C ALA A 205 9.41 7.38 -5.53
N ALA A 206 10.27 6.38 -5.29
CA ALA A 206 11.70 6.57 -5.08
C ALA A 206 12.64 5.87 -6.08
N ASP A 207 12.23 5.48 -7.31
CA ASP A 207 13.20 4.92 -8.27
C ASP A 207 14.05 6.01 -8.96
N LYS A 208 15.32 6.18 -8.58
CA LYS A 208 16.28 7.13 -9.18
C LYS A 208 16.44 7.03 -10.71
N LYS A 209 16.10 5.89 -11.31
CA LYS A 209 16.27 5.66 -12.75
C LYS A 209 15.08 6.15 -13.57
N ILE A 210 13.97 6.48 -12.92
CA ILE A 210 12.71 6.86 -13.57
C ILE A 210 12.43 8.35 -13.30
N SER A 211 12.06 9.07 -14.36
CA SER A 211 11.64 10.47 -14.30
C SER A 211 10.24 10.56 -14.92
N ARG A 212 9.26 11.07 -14.15
CA ARG A 212 7.85 11.24 -14.60
C ARG A 212 7.34 12.61 -14.17
N ALA A 213 8.09 13.66 -14.53
CA ALA A 213 7.86 15.03 -14.07
C ALA A 213 6.44 15.57 -14.36
N SER A 214 5.78 15.03 -15.39
CA SER A 214 4.40 15.36 -15.78
C SER A 214 3.34 14.66 -14.94
N ASN A 215 3.68 13.56 -14.27
CA ASN A 215 2.74 12.83 -13.43
C ASN A 215 2.53 13.56 -12.13
N THR A 216 1.35 13.36 -11.54
CA THR A 216 1.02 13.86 -10.21
C THR A 216 0.41 12.74 -9.38
N MET A 217 0.91 12.58 -8.16
CA MET A 217 0.29 11.78 -7.13
C MET A 217 -0.61 12.69 -6.29
N ARG A 218 -1.91 12.39 -6.28
CA ARG A 218 -2.90 13.10 -5.47
C ARG A 218 -3.10 12.34 -4.17
N ILE A 219 -2.95 13.04 -3.05
CA ILE A 219 -3.05 12.50 -1.70
C ILE A 219 -4.10 13.36 -0.99
N ASN A 220 -5.31 12.83 -0.82
CA ASN A 220 -6.43 13.57 -0.25
C ASN A 220 -6.95 12.84 0.99
N GLY A 221 -6.98 13.49 2.15
CA GLY A 221 -7.56 12.88 3.36
C GLY A 221 -6.74 11.75 3.95
N ALA A 222 -5.47 11.65 3.56
CA ALA A 222 -4.61 10.61 4.08
C ALA A 222 -4.24 10.92 5.53
N LEU A 223 -4.40 9.93 6.40
CA LEU A 223 -3.92 9.92 7.77
C LEU A 223 -2.64 9.08 7.82
N ILE A 224 -1.49 9.73 7.83
CA ILE A 224 -0.17 9.08 7.78
C ILE A 224 0.52 9.26 9.13
N SER A 225 0.68 8.17 9.89
CA SER A 225 1.50 8.12 11.11
C SER A 225 2.81 7.39 10.85
N VAL A 226 3.92 8.12 10.91
CA VAL A 226 5.27 7.58 10.74
C VAL A 226 5.76 6.94 12.04
N LEU A 227 6.08 5.65 12.00
CA LEU A 227 6.46 4.82 13.14
C LEU A 227 7.99 4.65 13.27
N GLU A 228 8.44 4.41 14.49
CA GLU A 228 9.83 4.07 14.80
C GLU A 228 10.08 2.56 14.69
N TYR A 229 11.14 2.16 13.99
CA TYR A 229 11.63 0.79 13.93
C TYR A 229 13.15 0.72 14.04
N VAL A 230 13.66 -0.45 14.44
CA VAL A 230 15.10 -0.71 14.45
C VAL A 230 15.60 -0.86 13.02
N TYR A 231 16.33 0.14 12.52
CA TYR A 231 16.99 0.09 11.22
C TYR A 231 18.49 -0.13 11.42
N ARG A 232 18.96 -1.31 11.02
CA ARG A 232 20.34 -1.80 11.26
C ARG A 232 20.68 -1.87 12.75
N VAL A 233 21.27 -0.83 13.33
CA VAL A 233 21.74 -0.83 14.73
C VAL A 233 21.05 0.24 15.60
N LYS A 234 20.15 1.04 15.01
CA LYS A 234 19.50 2.15 15.72
C LYS A 234 18.02 2.18 15.41
N ALA A 235 17.22 2.52 16.42
CA ALA A 235 15.82 2.81 16.22
C ALA A 235 15.67 4.20 15.59
N GLN A 236 14.88 4.29 14.53
CA GLN A 236 14.62 5.51 13.79
C GLN A 236 13.26 5.43 13.08
N ALA A 237 12.81 6.56 12.55
CA ALA A 237 11.61 6.66 11.71
C ALA A 237 11.96 7.23 10.33
N GLY A 238 11.28 6.74 9.29
CA GLY A 238 11.43 7.21 7.91
C GLY A 238 10.72 8.54 7.66
N PRO A 239 10.67 9.01 6.41
CA PRO A 239 9.84 10.15 6.03
C PRO A 239 8.36 9.77 5.84
N PRO A 240 7.42 10.71 5.91
CA PRO A 240 6.02 10.46 5.55
C PRO A 240 5.84 10.19 4.05
N ILE A 241 6.68 10.83 3.22
CA ILE A 241 6.75 10.57 1.78
C ILE A 241 8.23 10.41 1.40
N LYS A 242 8.58 9.27 0.82
CA LYS A 242 9.95 8.95 0.37
C LYS A 242 10.10 9.28 -1.11
N LEU A 243 10.90 10.30 -1.39
CA LEU A 243 11.33 10.68 -2.75
C LEU A 243 12.86 10.61 -2.82
N ASP A 244 13.38 10.04 -3.90
CA ASP A 244 14.81 9.88 -4.13
C ASP A 244 15.41 11.00 -4.99
N ASP A 245 16.74 11.12 -5.01
CA ASP A 245 17.45 12.10 -5.85
C ASP A 245 17.16 11.88 -7.35
N GLY A 246 16.90 12.97 -8.09
CA GLY A 246 16.49 12.89 -9.49
C GLY A 246 15.02 12.50 -9.71
N THR A 247 14.25 12.36 -8.64
CA THR A 247 12.80 12.15 -8.71
C THR A 247 12.09 13.40 -9.20
N SER A 248 11.29 13.23 -10.24
CA SER A 248 10.37 14.23 -10.73
C SER A 248 8.98 13.58 -10.77
N ILE A 249 8.17 13.86 -9.75
CA ILE A 249 6.73 13.60 -9.74
C ILE A 249 6.09 14.79 -9.05
N GLY A 250 4.95 15.25 -9.53
CA GLY A 250 4.14 16.25 -8.83
C GLY A 250 3.43 15.63 -7.63
N LEU A 251 3.28 16.40 -6.55
CA LEU A 251 2.42 16.06 -5.42
C LEU A 251 1.27 17.06 -5.35
N SER A 252 0.05 16.55 -5.22
CA SER A 252 -1.11 17.33 -4.78
C SER A 252 -1.52 16.75 -3.43
N ILE A 253 -1.38 17.52 -2.34
CA ILE A 253 -1.65 17.03 -0.99
C ILE A 253 -2.70 17.92 -0.34
N ASN A 254 -3.88 17.37 -0.11
CA ASN A 254 -4.99 18.15 0.43
C ASN A 254 -5.63 17.45 1.62
N ASP A 255 -6.05 18.25 2.60
CA ASP A 255 -6.90 17.79 3.70
C ASP A 255 -6.35 16.56 4.44
N SER A 256 -5.02 16.42 4.45
CA SER A 256 -4.32 15.25 4.98
C SER A 256 -3.65 15.54 6.32
N VAL A 257 -3.53 14.51 7.16
CA VAL A 257 -2.89 14.58 8.47
C VAL A 257 -1.63 13.72 8.46
N ILE A 258 -0.50 14.33 8.78
CA ILE A 258 0.78 13.63 8.96
C ILE A 258 1.16 13.70 10.43
N VAL A 259 1.41 12.54 11.06
CA VAL A 259 1.93 12.44 12.42
C VAL A 259 3.32 11.86 12.39
N LEU A 260 4.30 12.60 12.91
CA LEU A 260 5.66 12.09 13.07
C LEU A 260 5.79 11.43 14.44
N ASN A 261 5.39 10.16 14.52
CA ASN A 261 5.27 9.42 15.79
C ASN A 261 6.61 8.81 16.24
N SER A 262 7.71 9.55 16.05
CA SER A 262 9.03 9.22 16.59
C SER A 262 9.85 10.49 16.85
N ARG A 263 10.57 10.50 17.97
CA ARG A 263 11.60 11.53 18.24
C ARG A 263 12.91 11.30 17.47
N ARG A 264 13.06 10.12 16.86
CA ARG A 264 14.27 9.64 16.18
C ARG A 264 14.05 9.58 14.68
N MET A 265 13.45 10.63 14.12
CA MET A 265 13.38 10.81 12.67
C MET A 265 14.79 10.77 12.08
N VAL A 266 14.98 10.02 10.99
CA VAL A 266 16.21 10.13 10.19
C VAL A 266 16.35 11.58 9.73
N ASP A 267 17.58 12.10 9.72
CA ASP A 267 17.83 13.40 9.07
C ASP A 267 17.48 13.26 7.59
N GLY A 268 16.29 13.76 7.27
CA GLY A 268 15.68 13.66 5.97
C GLY A 268 15.65 15.01 5.27
N ARG A 269 16.56 15.95 5.58
CA ARG A 269 16.54 17.31 4.98
C ARG A 269 16.33 17.27 3.48
N GLY A 270 17.14 16.47 2.77
CA GLY A 270 17.00 16.30 1.32
C GLY A 270 15.65 15.71 0.90
N THR A 271 15.05 14.83 1.71
CA THR A 271 13.72 14.28 1.42
C THR A 271 12.62 15.31 1.62
N PHE A 272 12.63 16.07 2.73
CA PHE A 272 11.67 17.16 2.96
C PHE A 272 11.82 18.27 1.92
N ASP A 273 13.05 18.58 1.51
CA ASP A 273 13.32 19.51 0.41
C ASP A 273 12.64 19.04 -0.89
N ARG A 274 12.81 17.77 -1.23
CA ARG A 274 12.18 17.17 -2.41
C ARG A 274 10.66 17.15 -2.33
N ILE A 275 10.08 16.88 -1.16
CA ILE A 275 8.62 16.95 -0.97
C ILE A 275 8.14 18.37 -1.29
N ARG A 276 8.78 19.39 -0.70
CA ARG A 276 8.44 20.80 -0.92
C ARG A 276 8.54 21.19 -2.39
N GLU A 277 9.62 20.80 -3.06
CA GLU A 277 9.87 21.07 -4.49
C GLU A 277 8.89 20.34 -5.42
N SER A 278 8.36 19.20 -4.97
CA SER A 278 7.44 18.37 -5.76
C SER A 278 5.99 18.83 -5.66
N ILE A 279 5.64 19.64 -4.66
CA ILE A 279 4.26 20.10 -4.46
C ILE A 279 3.80 21.02 -5.60
N ARG A 280 2.67 20.66 -6.20
CA ARG A 280 1.96 21.40 -7.26
C ARG A 280 0.71 22.07 -6.72
N GLU A 281 0.03 21.38 -5.81
CA GLU A 281 -1.20 21.82 -5.16
C GLU A 281 -1.13 21.39 -3.69
N CYS A 282 -1.55 22.25 -2.79
CA CYS A 282 -1.54 21.92 -1.37
C CYS A 282 -2.49 22.81 -0.57
N SER A 283 -3.38 22.22 0.22
CA SER A 283 -4.27 22.96 1.11
C SER A 283 -4.78 22.13 2.28
N GLY A 284 -5.04 22.80 3.40
CA GLY A 284 -5.78 22.19 4.52
C GLY A 284 -5.06 21.02 5.18
N ASN A 285 -3.72 20.99 5.22
CA ASN A 285 -2.98 19.88 5.82
C ASN A 285 -2.54 20.15 7.27
N LEU A 286 -2.36 19.09 8.05
CA LEU A 286 -2.00 19.15 9.46
C LEU A 286 -0.79 18.26 9.70
N LEU A 287 0.28 18.85 10.21
CA LEU A 287 1.41 18.13 10.77
C LEU A 287 1.24 18.04 12.29
N ILE A 288 1.17 16.83 12.82
CA ILE A 288 1.15 16.58 14.26
C ILE A 288 2.54 16.13 14.73
N TRP A 289 3.07 16.85 15.71
CA TRP A 289 4.26 16.50 16.46
C TRP A 289 3.88 16.19 17.92
N PRO A 290 3.66 14.91 18.28
CA PRO A 290 3.04 14.54 19.56
C PRO A 290 4.04 14.57 20.73
N TYR A 291 5.01 15.47 20.70
CA TYR A 291 6.05 15.59 21.72
C TYR A 291 6.22 17.04 22.17
N ASP A 292 6.59 17.22 23.44
CA ASP A 292 6.85 18.54 24.03
C ASP A 292 8.24 19.10 23.68
N THR A 293 9.03 18.36 22.90
CA THR A 293 10.30 18.82 22.34
C THR A 293 10.06 19.66 21.10
N ALA A 294 11.03 20.47 20.68
CA ALA A 294 10.95 21.14 19.39
C ALA A 294 10.82 20.13 18.23
N LEU A 295 10.07 20.51 17.18
CA LEU A 295 10.07 19.81 15.91
C LEU A 295 11.51 19.81 15.34
N PRO A 296 12.00 18.70 14.77
CA PRO A 296 13.34 18.69 14.18
C PRO A 296 13.50 19.75 13.08
N ASN A 297 14.62 20.48 13.09
CA ASN A 297 14.84 21.63 12.19
C ASN A 297 15.04 21.29 10.70
N PHE A 298 15.03 20.00 10.35
CA PHE A 298 15.04 19.52 8.97
C PHE A 298 13.63 19.18 8.47
N VAL A 299 12.64 19.13 9.35
CA VAL A 299 11.23 19.01 8.96
C VAL A 299 10.79 20.39 8.52
N ASP A 300 10.75 20.57 7.21
CA ASP A 300 10.34 21.80 6.57
C ASP A 300 9.29 21.47 5.50
N LEU A 301 8.03 21.66 5.88
CA LEU A 301 6.88 21.46 5.01
C LEU A 301 6.35 22.82 4.54
N PRO A 302 5.74 22.91 3.35
CA PRO A 302 5.19 24.17 2.87
C PRO A 302 4.05 24.71 3.74
N ASP A 303 3.78 26.01 3.60
CA ASP A 303 2.83 26.79 4.40
C ASP A 303 1.38 26.27 4.40
N CYS A 304 1.05 25.36 3.49
CA CYS A 304 -0.24 24.65 3.48
C CYS A 304 -0.39 23.64 4.64
N PHE A 305 0.67 23.38 5.43
CA PHE A 305 0.62 22.58 6.64
C PHE A 305 0.51 23.46 7.89
N THR A 306 -0.54 23.26 8.67
CA THR A 306 -0.60 23.75 10.05
C THR A 306 0.15 22.77 10.95
N VAL A 307 1.01 23.26 11.84
CA VAL A 307 1.73 22.41 12.80
C VAL A 307 1.04 22.43 14.15
N LEU A 308 0.68 21.26 14.67
CA LEU A 308 0.20 21.05 16.03
C LEU A 308 1.24 20.24 16.82
N ALA A 309 1.87 20.88 17.81
CA ALA A 309 2.89 20.27 18.66
C ALA A 309 2.40 20.02 20.09
N GLY A 310 3.09 19.12 20.80
CA GLY A 310 2.86 18.82 22.21
C GLY A 310 2.17 17.48 22.45
N ALA A 311 2.57 16.78 23.50
CA ALA A 311 2.09 15.43 23.80
C ALA A 311 0.59 15.40 24.12
N LYS A 312 0.10 16.41 24.84
CA LYS A 312 -1.31 16.52 25.21
C LYS A 312 -2.17 16.82 23.99
N ASP A 313 -1.89 17.92 23.31
CA ASP A 313 -2.77 18.44 22.27
C ASP A 313 -2.59 17.65 20.96
N GLY A 314 -1.35 17.42 20.53
CA GLY A 314 -1.05 16.63 19.33
C GLY A 314 -1.44 15.16 19.48
N GLY A 315 -1.06 14.53 20.61
CA GLY A 315 -1.40 13.13 20.87
C GLY A 315 -2.90 12.88 20.94
N ALA A 316 -3.64 13.70 21.68
CA ALA A 316 -5.10 13.57 21.76
C ALA A 316 -5.79 13.88 20.42
N ARG A 317 -5.28 14.85 19.65
CA ARG A 317 -5.81 15.17 18.32
C ARG A 317 -5.64 13.99 17.36
N TRP A 318 -4.46 13.38 17.32
CA TRP A 318 -4.21 12.19 16.50
C TRP A 318 -5.18 11.05 16.84
N GLN A 319 -5.31 10.71 18.12
CA GLN A 319 -6.17 9.61 18.54
C GLN A 319 -7.65 9.84 18.20
N ARG A 320 -8.12 11.10 18.28
CA ARG A 320 -9.48 11.47 17.86
C ARG A 320 -9.68 11.29 16.37
N ILE A 321 -8.81 11.87 15.53
CA ILE A 321 -8.94 11.80 14.07
C ILE A 321 -8.84 10.35 13.60
N ARG A 322 -7.86 9.60 14.12
CA ARG A 322 -7.70 8.16 13.86
C ARG A 322 -8.96 7.37 14.23
N GLN A 323 -9.55 7.65 15.39
CA GLN A 323 -10.77 6.97 15.81
C GLN A 323 -11.96 7.34 14.91
N ASN A 324 -12.12 8.62 14.56
CA ASN A 324 -13.17 9.07 13.65
C ASN A 324 -13.10 8.35 12.30
N TRP A 325 -11.89 8.21 11.74
CA TRP A 325 -11.67 7.43 10.52
C TRP A 325 -12.19 5.99 10.70
N ILE A 326 -11.82 5.31 11.78
CA ILE A 326 -12.30 3.94 12.06
C ILE A 326 -13.83 3.91 12.19
N ASP A 327 -14.43 4.89 12.86
CA ASP A 327 -15.87 4.98 13.06
C ASP A 327 -16.64 5.22 11.76
N CYS A 328 -16.06 5.96 10.82
CA CYS A 328 -16.64 6.26 9.51
C CYS A 328 -16.48 5.16 8.46
N HIS A 329 -15.60 4.18 8.67
CA HIS A 329 -15.30 3.09 7.72
C HIS A 329 -15.65 1.70 8.26
N PRO A 330 -16.92 1.39 8.52
CA PRO A 330 -17.35 0.09 9.06
C PRO A 330 -17.17 -1.08 8.09
N GLU A 331 -17.05 -0.81 6.78
CA GLU A 331 -16.84 -1.81 5.72
C GLU A 331 -15.42 -2.38 5.72
N VAL A 332 -14.43 -1.62 6.21
CA VAL A 332 -13.06 -2.12 6.33
C VAL A 332 -13.03 -3.26 7.36
N PRO A 333 -12.40 -4.42 7.07
CA PRO A 333 -12.34 -5.53 8.02
C PRO A 333 -11.61 -5.20 9.34
N ARG A 334 -11.73 -6.11 10.33
CA ARG A 334 -11.18 -5.93 11.68
C ARG A 334 -10.37 -7.14 12.12
N LEU A 335 -9.19 -6.90 12.69
CA LEU A 335 -8.43 -7.89 13.44
C LEU A 335 -8.96 -8.03 14.87
N PRO A 336 -8.70 -9.17 15.53
CA PRO A 336 -8.93 -9.29 16.97
C PRO A 336 -8.19 -8.18 17.74
N GLY A 337 -8.94 -7.36 18.49
CA GLY A 337 -8.41 -6.24 19.26
C GLY A 337 -8.42 -4.90 18.54
N ASP A 338 -8.75 -4.85 17.24
CA ASP A 338 -9.10 -3.59 16.59
C ASP A 338 -10.32 -2.99 17.29
N ARG A 339 -10.36 -1.65 17.34
CA ARG A 339 -11.56 -0.97 17.81
C ARG A 339 -12.68 -1.17 16.79
N LEU A 340 -13.88 -1.43 17.30
CA LEU A 340 -15.08 -1.49 16.48
C LEU A 340 -15.45 -0.08 16.02
N SER A 341 -16.00 0.02 14.82
CA SER A 341 -16.59 1.27 14.33
C SER A 341 -17.88 1.56 15.08
N ASN A 342 -18.09 2.84 15.40
CA ASN A 342 -19.39 3.36 15.77
C ASN A 342 -19.83 4.46 14.80
N LEU A 343 -20.65 4.10 13.81
CA LEU A 343 -21.18 5.04 12.82
C LEU A 343 -21.93 6.25 13.44
N GLN A 344 -22.42 6.14 14.67
CA GLN A 344 -23.06 7.27 15.36
C GLN A 344 -22.05 8.32 15.85
N ASP A 345 -20.80 7.90 16.06
CA ASP A 345 -19.69 8.75 16.48
C ASP A 345 -18.87 9.26 15.27
N CYS A 346 -19.15 8.75 14.06
CA CYS A 346 -18.56 9.27 12.82
C CYS A 346 -18.98 10.72 12.59
N ASP A 347 -18.02 11.63 12.69
CA ASP A 347 -18.15 13.00 12.24
C ASP A 347 -17.58 13.12 10.84
N LYS A 348 -18.48 13.17 9.85
CA LYS A 348 -18.12 13.36 8.43
C LYS A 348 -17.50 14.71 8.12
N GLN A 349 -17.62 15.67 9.04
CA GLN A 349 -17.02 16.99 8.92
C GLN A 349 -15.68 17.09 9.66
N GLU A 350 -15.30 16.07 10.45
CA GLU A 350 -14.00 16.01 11.08
C GLU A 350 -12.92 15.95 10.00
N TYR A 351 -11.84 16.70 10.26
CA TYR A 351 -10.69 16.97 9.40
C TYR A 351 -10.79 16.57 7.91
N GLY A 352 -11.02 17.56 7.04
CA GLY A 352 -11.01 17.39 5.58
C GLY A 352 -12.37 17.11 4.96
N GLY A 353 -13.37 16.69 5.74
CA GLY A 353 -14.75 16.59 5.26
C GLY A 353 -14.98 15.50 4.22
N MET A 354 -14.13 14.47 4.18
CA MET A 354 -14.11 13.46 3.10
C MET A 354 -14.73 12.11 3.46
N TYR A 355 -15.28 11.95 4.67
CA TYR A 355 -15.88 10.69 5.14
C TYR A 355 -17.36 10.49 4.77
#